data_AF-A0A290N307-F1
#
_entry.id   AF-A0A290N307-F1
#
_cell.length_a   1.000
_cell.length_b   1.000
_cell.length_c   1.000
_cell.angle_alpha   90.00
_cell.angle_beta   90.00
_cell.angle_gamma   90.00
#
_symmetry.space_group_name_H-M   'P 1'
#
loop_
_entity.id
_entity.type
_entity.pdbx_description
1 polymer ?
#
loop_
_entity_poly.entity_id
_entity_poly.type
_entity_poly.pdbx_seq_one_letter_code
_entity_poly.pdbx_strand_id
1 'polypeptide(L)'
;MPDLAFLPPEARRWVWAGVVVALYALFCLAIALRETWRGRRARQAADALSQGSGEPVLVAYASQTGLAEELATATAKALSDAGAPVTLKDLSAVTAGDLAGRALFVVSTTGEGDAPDPARAFIRDVMKTDADLSALRYGVLALGDSSYAEYCAFGRSLDAWLARQGGQPLFDRVEVDDADPAALRHWQGQLATLTGVTDAPDWTRPTYDAWTLAERTLLNPGSPGGEAWHVRLTPPKGAVWQAGDILEIGPRNDSAQVAALITALDLPDEAADTLAGLRLPQDTAALDALRGLPLEALAERLTALPHREYSIASLPSDGGVELIVRLMTRADGAPGLGSGWLCRHAPIGAAIEARVRVNRSFHAPEAKRPLILIGSGTGLAGLRAHLKARAAAGVRWNWLVFGERTAAHDYFHRAELEGWQASGLLDRLDLAFSRDQAERVYVQHRLRESADILRRWVANGAAIYVCGSLEGMSREVHTALVEILGAAALERLTDEGRYRRDVY
;
A
#
# COMPACT_ATOMS: atom_id res chain seq x y z
N MET A 1 0.16 42.01 -16.31
CA MET A 1 0.01 42.68 -15.00
C MET A 1 -0.38 44.12 -15.25
N PRO A 2 -1.31 44.71 -14.49
CA PRO A 2 -1.62 46.13 -14.65
C PRO A 2 -0.37 46.97 -14.34
N ASP A 3 -0.08 47.95 -15.19
CA ASP A 3 1.02 48.89 -14.96
C ASP A 3 0.62 49.85 -13.84
N LEU A 4 1.17 49.64 -12.64
CA LEU A 4 0.89 50.43 -11.45
C LEU A 4 1.93 51.55 -11.25
N ALA A 5 2.77 51.85 -12.25
CA ALA A 5 3.85 52.84 -12.15
C ALA A 5 3.35 54.26 -11.83
N PHE A 6 2.08 54.56 -12.14
CA PHE A 6 1.43 55.84 -11.89
C PHE A 6 1.07 56.08 -10.40
N LEU A 7 1.11 55.05 -9.55
CA LEU A 7 0.77 55.19 -8.12
C LEU A 7 2.02 55.53 -7.27
N PRO A 8 1.87 56.31 -6.18
CA PRO A 8 2.98 56.53 -5.25
C PRO A 8 3.49 55.20 -4.64
N PRO A 9 4.77 55.12 -4.24
CA PRO A 9 5.40 53.87 -3.79
C PRO A 9 4.66 53.19 -2.62
N GLU A 10 4.11 53.98 -1.70
CA GLU A 10 3.32 53.47 -0.58
C GLU A 10 1.98 52.89 -1.04
N ALA A 11 1.28 53.54 -1.97
CA ALA A 11 0.04 53.03 -2.54
C ALA A 11 0.27 51.72 -3.32
N ARG A 12 1.39 51.59 -4.04
CA ARG A 12 1.79 50.32 -4.68
C ARG A 12 1.99 49.19 -3.68
N ARG A 13 2.63 49.46 -2.53
CA ARG A 13 2.81 48.46 -1.45
C ARG A 13 1.47 47.99 -0.90
N TRP A 14 0.53 48.89 -0.65
CA TRP A 14 -0.82 48.53 -0.19
C TRP A 14 -1.60 47.73 -1.23
N VAL A 15 -1.50 48.08 -2.52
CA VAL A 15 -2.13 47.31 -3.60
C VAL A 15 -1.55 45.90 -3.69
N TRP A 16 -0.22 45.74 -3.66
CA TRP A 16 0.42 44.43 -3.67
C TRP A 16 0.12 43.61 -2.42
N ALA A 17 0.09 44.23 -1.23
CA ALA A 17 -0.34 43.56 0.00
C ALA A 17 -1.79 43.07 -0.12
N GLY A 18 -2.69 43.89 -0.67
CA GLY A 18 -4.08 43.50 -0.94
C GLY A 18 -4.18 42.32 -1.91
N VAL A 19 -3.37 42.30 -2.98
CA VAL A 19 -3.32 41.18 -3.93
C VAL A 19 -2.83 39.89 -3.26
N VAL A 20 -1.78 39.96 -2.44
CA VAL A 20 -1.25 38.78 -1.72
C VAL A 20 -2.29 38.23 -0.74
N VAL A 21 -2.95 39.11 0.02
CA VAL A 21 -4.03 38.71 0.95
C VAL A 21 -5.21 38.09 0.20
N ALA A 22 -5.61 38.68 -0.93
CA ALA A 22 -6.69 38.15 -1.76
C ALA A 22 -6.34 36.78 -2.35
N LEU A 23 -5.12 36.58 -2.86
CA LEU A 23 -4.64 35.29 -3.36
C LEU A 23 -4.58 34.23 -2.26
N TYR A 24 -4.12 34.60 -1.06
CA TYR A 24 -4.10 33.70 0.10
C TYR A 24 -5.52 33.31 0.54
N ALA A 25 -6.45 34.27 0.62
CA ALA A 25 -7.84 34.00 0.95
C ALA A 25 -8.51 33.08 -0.08
N LEU A 26 -8.25 33.30 -1.37
CA LEU A 26 -8.79 32.47 -2.46
C LEU A 26 -8.21 31.04 -2.42
N PHE A 27 -6.94 30.90 -2.07
CA PHE A 27 -6.30 29.61 -1.82
C PHE A 27 -6.89 28.87 -0.61
N CYS A 28 -7.09 29.55 0.51
CA CYS A 28 -7.75 28.99 1.70
C CYS A 28 -9.19 28.54 1.38
N LEU A 29 -9.94 29.36 0.63
CA LEU A 29 -11.29 29.01 0.17
C LEU A 29 -11.29 27.78 -0.74
N ALA A 30 -10.33 27.67 -1.66
CA ALA A 30 -10.19 26.51 -2.53
C ALA A 30 -9.90 25.21 -1.74
N ILE A 31 -9.09 25.28 -0.69
CA ILE A 31 -8.82 24.13 0.21
C ILE A 31 -10.09 23.75 1.00
N ALA A 32 -10.75 24.73 1.63
CA ALA A 32 -11.97 24.48 2.38
C ALA A 32 -13.11 23.91 1.50
N LEU A 33 -13.24 24.42 0.27
CA LEU A 33 -14.16 23.86 -0.72
C LEU A 33 -13.75 22.42 -1.09
N ARG A 34 -12.46 22.15 -1.34
CA ARG A 34 -12.00 20.79 -1.64
C ARG A 34 -12.30 19.79 -0.51
N GLU A 35 -12.11 20.18 0.75
CA GLU A 35 -12.42 19.34 1.92
C GLU A 35 -13.92 19.10 2.09
N THR A 36 -14.73 20.16 2.00
CA THR A 36 -16.19 20.04 2.09
C THR A 36 -16.76 19.21 0.94
N TRP A 37 -16.20 19.31 -0.26
CA TRP A 37 -16.60 18.48 -1.40
C TRP A 37 -16.20 17.01 -1.22
N ARG A 38 -15.01 16.73 -0.66
CA ARG A 38 -14.60 15.36 -0.29
C ARG A 38 -15.54 14.76 0.75
N GLY A 39 -15.86 15.51 1.81
CA GLY A 39 -16.80 15.08 2.85
C GLY A 39 -18.22 14.87 2.33
N ARG A 40 -18.70 15.75 1.43
CA ARG A 40 -19.99 15.57 0.74
C ARG A 40 -20.00 14.34 -0.16
N ARG A 41 -18.93 14.08 -0.92
CA ARG A 41 -18.82 12.87 -1.77
C ARG A 41 -18.80 11.59 -0.95
N ALA A 42 -18.06 11.58 0.17
CA ALA A 42 -18.04 10.42 1.07
C ALA A 42 -19.42 10.16 1.68
N ARG A 43 -20.13 11.21 2.12
CA ARG A 43 -21.53 11.11 2.58
C ARG A 43 -22.47 10.63 1.48
N GLN A 44 -22.39 11.21 0.28
CA GLN A 44 -23.20 10.78 -0.86
C GLN A 44 -22.94 9.32 -1.24
N ALA A 45 -21.70 8.85 -1.18
CA ALA A 45 -21.36 7.45 -1.43
C ALA A 45 -21.91 6.53 -0.34
N ALA A 46 -21.80 6.91 0.93
CA ALA A 46 -22.39 6.16 2.04
C ALA A 46 -23.93 6.16 1.96
N ASP A 47 -24.55 7.30 1.66
CA ASP A 47 -25.99 7.44 1.47
C ASP A 47 -26.46 6.56 0.32
N ALA A 48 -25.74 6.55 -0.82
CA ALA A 48 -26.04 5.69 -1.97
C ALA A 48 -25.98 4.20 -1.60
N LEU A 49 -24.95 3.77 -0.86
CA LEU A 49 -24.84 2.38 -0.40
C LEU A 49 -25.95 1.97 0.56
N SER A 50 -26.41 2.90 1.40
CA SER A 50 -27.45 2.66 2.42
C SER A 50 -28.88 2.64 1.88
N GLN A 51 -29.08 2.96 0.60
CA GLN A 51 -30.41 2.92 -0.03
C GLN A 51 -30.80 1.49 -0.37
N GLY A 52 -32.04 1.13 -0.07
CA GLY A 52 -32.59 -0.19 -0.36
C GLY A 52 -33.73 -0.55 0.59
N SER A 53 -34.54 -1.53 0.18
CA SER A 53 -35.60 -2.11 1.02
C SER A 53 -35.32 -3.58 1.37
N GLY A 54 -34.16 -4.11 0.93
CA GLY A 54 -33.71 -5.45 1.27
C GLY A 54 -33.23 -5.57 2.72
N GLU A 55 -32.74 -6.76 3.08
CA GLU A 55 -32.13 -6.98 4.39
C GLU A 55 -30.82 -6.16 4.51
N PRO A 56 -30.65 -5.36 5.58
CA PRO A 56 -29.42 -4.60 5.78
C PRO A 56 -28.19 -5.49 5.93
N VAL A 57 -27.09 -5.09 5.29
CA VAL A 57 -25.82 -5.83 5.30
C VAL A 57 -24.68 -4.94 5.78
N LEU A 58 -23.96 -5.39 6.79
CA LEU A 58 -22.65 -4.83 7.16
C LEU A 58 -21.60 -5.41 6.21
N VAL A 59 -20.80 -4.56 5.58
CA VAL A 59 -19.55 -4.97 4.92
C VAL A 59 -18.40 -4.37 5.71
N ALA A 60 -17.60 -5.21 6.35
CA ALA A 60 -16.48 -4.81 7.17
C ALA A 60 -15.16 -5.21 6.50
N TYR A 61 -14.13 -4.36 6.59
CA TYR A 61 -12.83 -4.67 5.98
C TYR A 61 -11.63 -4.32 6.86
N ALA A 62 -10.54 -5.07 6.70
CA ALA A 62 -9.25 -4.75 7.29
C ALA A 62 -8.15 -4.90 6.23
N SER A 63 -7.51 -3.77 5.89
CA SER A 63 -6.47 -3.72 4.86
C SER A 63 -5.22 -3.01 5.32
N GLN A 64 -4.04 -3.61 5.12
CA GLN A 64 -2.78 -2.92 5.31
C GLN A 64 -2.42 -2.04 4.12
N THR A 65 -2.57 -2.57 2.89
CA THR A 65 -2.07 -1.95 1.66
C THR A 65 -3.17 -1.53 0.67
N GLY A 66 -4.44 -1.78 0.99
CA GLY A 66 -5.63 -1.27 0.27
C GLY A 66 -6.47 -2.32 -0.48
N LEU A 67 -5.94 -3.52 -0.78
CA LEU A 67 -6.66 -4.53 -1.58
C LEU A 67 -7.99 -4.97 -0.94
N ALA A 68 -7.99 -5.20 0.38
CA ALA A 68 -9.20 -5.63 1.09
C ALA A 68 -10.26 -4.52 1.10
N GLU A 69 -9.84 -3.24 1.16
CA GLU A 69 -10.75 -2.09 1.05
C GLU A 69 -11.37 -2.00 -0.35
N GLU A 70 -10.57 -2.22 -1.41
CA GLU A 70 -11.04 -2.24 -2.81
C GLU A 70 -12.13 -3.31 -3.01
N LEU A 71 -11.86 -4.55 -2.56
CA LEU A 71 -12.79 -5.68 -2.65
C LEU A 71 -14.04 -5.49 -1.77
N ALA A 72 -13.90 -4.89 -0.58
CA ALA A 72 -15.03 -4.56 0.27
C ALA A 72 -15.93 -3.48 -0.34
N THR A 73 -15.32 -2.48 -1.00
CA THR A 73 -16.05 -1.43 -1.71
C THR A 73 -16.80 -2.01 -2.91
N ALA A 74 -16.18 -2.91 -3.67
CA ALA A 74 -16.84 -3.64 -4.75
C ALA A 74 -17.99 -4.52 -4.22
N THR A 75 -17.79 -5.20 -3.09
CA THR A 75 -18.82 -5.99 -2.38
C THR A 75 -20.00 -5.14 -1.98
N ALA A 76 -19.74 -4.00 -1.32
CA ALA A 76 -20.77 -3.09 -0.89
C ALA A 76 -21.57 -2.54 -2.08
N LYS A 77 -20.88 -2.17 -3.15
CA LYS A 77 -21.53 -1.70 -4.38
C LYS A 77 -22.41 -2.77 -5.01
N ALA A 78 -21.93 -4.01 -5.16
CA ALA A 78 -22.72 -5.09 -5.76
C ALA A 78 -23.99 -5.40 -4.95
N LEU A 79 -23.89 -5.43 -3.63
CA LEU A 79 -25.05 -5.61 -2.74
C LEU A 79 -26.04 -4.44 -2.83
N SER A 80 -25.54 -3.21 -2.87
CA SER A 80 -26.36 -1.99 -2.97
C SER A 80 -27.05 -1.89 -4.34
N ASP A 81 -26.35 -2.20 -5.43
CA ASP A 81 -26.93 -2.25 -6.78
C ASP A 81 -28.03 -3.34 -6.87
N ALA A 82 -27.94 -4.39 -6.06
CA ALA A 82 -28.98 -5.41 -5.88
C ALA A 82 -30.13 -5.01 -4.93
N GLY A 83 -30.12 -3.78 -4.39
CA GLY A 83 -31.18 -3.22 -3.56
C GLY A 83 -31.09 -3.51 -2.06
N ALA A 84 -29.98 -4.10 -1.59
CA ALA A 84 -29.72 -4.26 -0.17
C ALA A 84 -29.13 -2.97 0.42
N PRO A 85 -29.65 -2.45 1.55
CA PRO A 85 -29.03 -1.32 2.22
C PRO A 85 -27.72 -1.77 2.90
N VAL A 86 -26.60 -1.19 2.47
CA VAL A 86 -25.25 -1.59 2.91
C VAL A 86 -24.62 -0.54 3.82
N THR A 87 -24.02 -1.00 4.92
CA THR A 87 -23.12 -0.20 5.75
C THR A 87 -21.69 -0.70 5.54
N LEU A 88 -20.83 0.10 4.91
CA LEU A 88 -19.41 -0.21 4.72
C LEU A 88 -18.58 0.39 5.88
N LYS A 89 -17.83 -0.44 6.61
CA LYS A 89 -16.97 -0.01 7.72
C LYS A 89 -15.55 -0.57 7.61
N ASP A 90 -14.57 0.25 7.98
CA ASP A 90 -13.27 -0.27 8.39
C ASP A 90 -13.46 -1.04 9.71
N LEU A 91 -12.77 -2.17 9.87
CA LEU A 91 -12.92 -3.05 11.02
C LEU A 91 -12.63 -2.33 12.35
N SER A 92 -11.74 -1.32 12.35
CA SER A 92 -11.48 -0.47 13.53
C SER A 92 -12.72 0.26 14.06
N ALA A 93 -13.73 0.50 13.21
CA ALA A 93 -14.96 1.19 13.55
C ALA A 93 -16.15 0.24 13.81
N VAL A 94 -15.93 -1.07 13.74
CA VAL A 94 -16.96 -2.08 14.02
C VAL A 94 -17.03 -2.32 15.53
N THR A 95 -18.24 -2.28 16.06
CA THR A 95 -18.54 -2.53 17.47
C THR A 95 -19.35 -3.83 17.63
N ALA A 96 -19.45 -4.36 18.85
CA ALA A 96 -20.27 -5.55 19.10
C ALA A 96 -21.74 -5.36 18.69
N GLY A 97 -22.28 -4.15 18.81
CA GLY A 97 -23.66 -3.83 18.41
C GLY A 97 -23.89 -3.87 16.89
N ASP A 98 -22.83 -3.78 16.09
CA ASP A 98 -22.90 -3.94 14.64
C ASP A 98 -22.98 -5.41 14.20
N LEU A 99 -22.65 -6.36 15.10
CA LEU A 99 -22.55 -7.78 14.82
C LEU A 99 -23.89 -8.52 15.01
N ALA A 100 -24.94 -8.03 14.36
CA ALA A 100 -26.25 -8.66 14.30
C ALA A 100 -26.80 -8.64 12.87
N GLY A 101 -27.68 -9.59 12.53
CA GLY A 101 -28.24 -9.66 11.19
C GLY A 101 -27.24 -10.25 10.19
N ARG A 102 -26.91 -9.53 9.10
CA ARG A 102 -26.02 -10.02 8.04
C ARG A 102 -24.72 -9.21 7.98
N ALA A 103 -23.57 -9.88 8.02
CA ALA A 103 -22.26 -9.22 7.86
C ALA A 103 -21.33 -9.98 6.90
N LEU A 104 -20.59 -9.25 6.07
CA LEU A 104 -19.52 -9.80 5.24
C LEU A 104 -18.19 -9.16 5.64
N PHE A 105 -17.19 -9.99 5.89
CA PHE A 105 -15.85 -9.56 6.30
C PHE A 105 -14.86 -9.77 5.16
N VAL A 106 -14.16 -8.71 4.75
CA VAL A 106 -13.10 -8.76 3.75
C VAL A 106 -11.79 -8.35 4.41
N VAL A 107 -10.97 -9.34 4.76
CA VAL A 107 -9.80 -9.11 5.64
C VAL A 107 -8.52 -9.66 5.02
N SER A 108 -7.46 -8.87 5.10
CA SER A 108 -6.11 -9.29 4.72
C SER A 108 -5.33 -9.83 5.91
N THR A 109 -4.29 -10.61 5.62
CA THR A 109 -3.29 -11.06 6.60
C THR A 109 -1.97 -10.37 6.29
N THR A 110 -1.17 -10.05 7.31
CA THR A 110 0.14 -9.38 7.14
C THR A 110 1.28 -10.22 7.67
N GLY A 111 2.40 -10.24 6.95
CA GLY A 111 3.66 -10.91 7.37
C GLY A 111 3.46 -12.33 7.89
N GLU A 112 3.76 -12.50 9.18
CA GLU A 112 3.78 -13.77 9.91
C GLU A 112 2.38 -14.24 10.37
N GLY A 113 1.33 -13.91 9.62
CA GLY A 113 -0.03 -14.27 9.99
C GLY A 113 -0.76 -13.23 10.86
N ASP A 114 -0.15 -12.08 11.11
CA ASP A 114 -0.70 -11.02 11.93
C ASP A 114 -1.88 -10.32 11.25
N ALA A 115 -2.80 -9.80 12.05
CA ALA A 115 -3.88 -8.95 11.58
C ALA A 115 -3.35 -7.58 11.10
N PRO A 116 -3.97 -6.97 10.07
CA PRO A 116 -3.67 -5.59 9.66
C PRO A 116 -3.86 -4.60 10.81
N ASP A 117 -3.13 -3.48 10.79
CA ASP A 117 -3.22 -2.45 11.83
C ASP A 117 -4.66 -2.02 12.15
N PRO A 118 -5.53 -1.76 11.15
CA PRO A 118 -6.91 -1.38 11.42
C PRO A 118 -7.73 -2.42 12.18
N ALA A 119 -7.35 -3.71 12.16
CA ALA A 119 -8.06 -4.75 12.90
C ALA A 119 -7.78 -4.75 14.41
N ARG A 120 -6.74 -4.04 14.89
CA ARG A 120 -6.29 -4.13 16.29
C ARG A 120 -7.37 -3.72 17.30
N ALA A 121 -8.08 -2.62 17.03
CA ALA A 121 -9.14 -2.13 17.91
C ALA A 121 -10.29 -3.15 18.02
N PHE A 122 -10.73 -3.70 16.88
CA PHE A 122 -11.75 -4.76 16.85
C PHE A 122 -11.32 -6.01 17.61
N ILE A 123 -10.07 -6.46 17.43
CA ILE A 123 -9.55 -7.62 18.16
C ILE A 123 -9.61 -7.37 19.67
N ARG A 124 -9.18 -6.19 20.11
CA ARG A 124 -9.13 -5.83 21.54
C ARG A 124 -10.52 -5.66 22.15
N ASP A 125 -11.39 -4.89 21.48
CA ASP A 125 -12.63 -4.39 22.06
C ASP A 125 -13.83 -5.30 21.76
N VAL A 126 -13.71 -6.16 20.75
CA VAL A 126 -14.78 -7.07 20.31
C VAL A 126 -14.34 -8.53 20.42
N MET A 127 -13.24 -8.93 19.76
CA MET A 127 -12.87 -10.35 19.73
C MET A 127 -12.44 -10.93 21.08
N LYS A 128 -11.89 -10.10 21.98
CA LYS A 128 -11.53 -10.52 23.34
C LYS A 128 -12.70 -10.50 24.33
N THR A 129 -13.90 -10.14 23.88
CA THR A 129 -15.12 -10.17 24.70
C THR A 129 -15.94 -11.43 24.40
N ASP A 130 -16.70 -11.90 25.39
CA ASP A 130 -17.70 -12.97 25.20
C ASP A 130 -19.00 -12.33 24.69
N ALA A 131 -19.07 -12.11 23.38
CA ALA A 131 -20.25 -11.56 22.71
C ALA A 131 -21.14 -12.69 22.19
N ASP A 132 -22.43 -12.67 22.49
CA ASP A 132 -23.39 -13.58 21.86
C ASP A 132 -23.68 -13.14 20.42
N LEU A 133 -23.21 -13.92 19.46
CA LEU A 133 -23.39 -13.69 18.02
C LEU A 133 -24.41 -14.65 17.40
N SER A 134 -25.28 -15.29 18.19
CA SER A 134 -26.31 -16.22 17.70
C SER A 134 -27.26 -15.63 16.65
N ALA A 135 -27.45 -14.32 16.65
CA ALA A 135 -28.25 -13.58 15.68
C ALA A 135 -27.47 -13.11 14.44
N LEU A 136 -26.16 -13.38 14.36
CA LEU A 136 -25.31 -12.99 13.25
C LEU A 136 -25.23 -14.10 12.20
N ARG A 137 -25.49 -13.73 10.94
CA ARG A 137 -25.17 -14.53 9.77
C ARG A 137 -24.02 -13.86 9.01
N TYR A 138 -22.95 -14.61 8.74
CA TYR A 138 -21.73 -13.98 8.22
C TYR A 138 -21.06 -14.73 7.07
N GLY A 139 -20.26 -14.00 6.29
CA GLY A 139 -19.33 -14.58 5.31
C GLY A 139 -17.96 -13.93 5.44
N VAL A 140 -16.89 -14.68 5.18
CA VAL A 140 -15.51 -14.19 5.29
C VAL A 140 -14.76 -14.41 3.97
N LEU A 141 -14.20 -13.33 3.42
CA LEU A 141 -13.20 -13.32 2.37
C LEU A 141 -11.83 -13.03 3.01
N ALA A 142 -11.00 -14.06 3.10
CA ALA A 142 -9.66 -13.97 3.66
C ALA A 142 -8.62 -13.83 2.55
N LEU A 143 -7.87 -12.74 2.55
CA LEU A 143 -6.79 -12.47 1.60
C LEU A 143 -5.45 -12.85 2.22
N GLY A 144 -4.65 -13.61 1.47
CA GLY A 144 -3.30 -14.02 1.86
C GLY A 144 -2.45 -14.42 0.65
N ASP A 145 -1.27 -14.94 0.92
CA ASP A 145 -0.34 -15.48 -0.08
C ASP A 145 0.23 -16.80 0.46
N SER A 146 0.05 -17.89 -0.29
CA SER A 146 0.43 -19.24 0.11
C SER A 146 1.94 -19.48 0.14
N SER A 147 2.74 -18.53 -0.36
CA SER A 147 4.20 -18.53 -0.20
C SER A 147 4.64 -18.20 1.22
N TYR A 148 3.77 -17.63 2.05
CA TYR A 148 3.99 -17.40 3.48
C TYR A 148 3.48 -18.59 4.30
N ALA A 149 4.15 -18.88 5.41
CA ALA A 149 3.80 -20.00 6.28
C ALA A 149 2.37 -19.87 6.86
N GLU A 150 1.99 -18.66 7.25
CA GLU A 150 0.73 -18.36 7.93
C GLU A 150 -0.34 -17.87 6.94
N TYR A 151 -0.58 -18.66 5.90
CA TYR A 151 -1.57 -18.35 4.85
C TYR A 151 -2.97 -18.09 5.41
N CYS A 152 -3.53 -16.91 5.10
CA CYS A 152 -4.86 -16.45 5.53
C CYS A 152 -5.11 -16.48 7.06
N ALA A 153 -4.06 -16.49 7.89
CA ALA A 153 -4.17 -16.76 9.32
C ALA A 153 -5.12 -15.82 10.09
N PHE A 154 -5.14 -14.52 9.78
CA PHE A 154 -6.08 -13.61 10.43
C PHE A 154 -7.53 -13.90 10.04
N GLY A 155 -7.80 -14.10 8.75
CA GLY A 155 -9.13 -14.46 8.25
C GLY A 155 -9.64 -15.78 8.83
N ARG A 156 -8.76 -16.78 8.97
CA ARG A 156 -9.05 -18.05 9.65
C ARG A 156 -9.38 -17.85 11.13
N SER A 157 -8.61 -17.01 11.81
CA SER A 157 -8.82 -16.70 13.23
C SER A 157 -10.13 -15.95 13.48
N LEU A 158 -10.47 -15.01 12.61
CA LEU A 158 -11.73 -14.26 12.65
C LEU A 158 -12.93 -15.20 12.46
N ASP A 159 -12.91 -16.03 11.43
CA ASP A 159 -13.96 -17.00 11.13
C ASP A 159 -14.17 -18.01 12.29
N ALA A 160 -13.07 -18.57 12.81
CA ALA A 160 -13.12 -19.46 13.96
C ALA A 160 -13.66 -18.77 15.22
N TRP A 161 -13.36 -17.49 15.42
CA TRP A 161 -13.92 -16.72 16.53
C TRP A 161 -15.42 -16.47 16.35
N LEU A 162 -15.87 -16.04 15.17
CA LEU A 162 -17.28 -15.80 14.86
C LEU A 162 -18.13 -17.07 15.09
N ALA A 163 -17.64 -18.22 14.61
CA ALA A 163 -18.29 -19.51 14.83
C ALA A 163 -18.37 -19.88 16.32
N ARG A 164 -17.29 -19.71 17.08
CA ARG A 164 -17.28 -20.01 18.53
C ARG A 164 -18.25 -19.14 19.33
N GLN A 165 -18.49 -17.92 18.90
CA GLN A 165 -19.44 -16.99 19.54
C GLN A 165 -20.90 -17.21 19.09
N GLY A 166 -21.18 -18.27 18.30
CA GLY A 166 -22.53 -18.64 17.88
C GLY A 166 -22.98 -18.06 16.55
N GLY A 167 -22.13 -17.32 15.85
CA GLY A 167 -22.43 -16.82 14.51
C GLY A 167 -22.67 -17.96 13.51
N GLN A 168 -23.59 -17.74 12.58
CA GLN A 168 -23.97 -18.70 11.55
C GLN A 168 -23.30 -18.35 10.21
N PRO A 169 -22.40 -19.19 9.67
CA PRO A 169 -21.82 -18.94 8.36
C PRO A 169 -22.90 -19.01 7.27
N LEU A 170 -22.92 -18.03 6.38
CA LEU A 170 -23.75 -18.01 5.17
C LEU A 170 -23.24 -19.02 4.14
N PHE A 171 -21.93 -19.23 4.11
CA PHE A 171 -21.18 -20.14 3.25
C PHE A 171 -19.77 -20.32 3.82
N ASP A 172 -19.02 -21.30 3.28
CA ASP A 172 -17.65 -21.57 3.69
C ASP A 172 -16.73 -20.38 3.42
N ARG A 173 -15.82 -20.08 4.37
CA ARG A 173 -14.81 -19.01 4.21
C ARG A 173 -14.07 -19.16 2.87
N VAL A 174 -14.01 -18.06 2.13
CA VAL A 174 -13.28 -18.00 0.87
C VAL A 174 -11.87 -17.49 1.15
N GLU A 175 -10.86 -18.31 0.84
CA GLU A 175 -9.44 -17.94 0.95
C GLU A 175 -8.91 -17.57 -0.44
N VAL A 176 -8.27 -16.40 -0.54
CA VAL A 176 -7.75 -15.85 -1.79
C VAL A 176 -6.24 -15.81 -1.73
N ASP A 177 -5.59 -16.51 -2.65
CA ASP A 177 -4.14 -16.58 -2.79
C ASP A 177 -3.64 -15.54 -3.82
N ASP A 178 -2.91 -14.52 -3.39
CA ASP A 178 -2.36 -13.45 -4.25
C ASP A 178 -3.36 -12.84 -5.27
N ALA A 179 -4.56 -12.52 -4.77
CA ALA A 179 -5.68 -12.02 -5.58
C ALA A 179 -6.12 -12.98 -6.72
N ASP A 180 -6.05 -14.30 -6.47
CA ASP A 180 -6.47 -15.34 -7.41
C ASP A 180 -7.89 -15.07 -7.98
N PRO A 181 -8.03 -14.94 -9.31
CA PRO A 181 -9.32 -14.67 -9.94
C PRO A 181 -10.37 -15.75 -9.69
N ALA A 182 -9.99 -17.02 -9.51
CA ALA A 182 -10.96 -18.09 -9.28
C ALA A 182 -11.61 -17.96 -7.90
N ALA A 183 -10.82 -17.68 -6.86
CA ALA A 183 -11.32 -17.38 -5.52
C ALA A 183 -12.20 -16.12 -5.50
N LEU A 184 -11.81 -15.06 -6.23
CA LEU A 184 -12.63 -13.84 -6.35
C LEU A 184 -13.95 -14.09 -7.08
N ARG A 185 -13.96 -14.89 -8.14
CA ARG A 185 -15.20 -15.33 -8.81
C ARG A 185 -16.05 -16.21 -7.90
N HIS A 186 -15.43 -17.07 -7.09
CA HIS A 186 -16.16 -17.87 -6.11
C HIS A 186 -16.87 -16.97 -5.10
N TRP A 187 -16.19 -15.95 -4.57
CA TRP A 187 -16.80 -14.93 -3.71
C TRP A 187 -17.98 -14.23 -4.39
N GLN A 188 -17.84 -13.80 -5.65
CA GLN A 188 -18.95 -13.21 -6.41
C GLN A 188 -20.14 -14.17 -6.54
N GLY A 189 -19.89 -15.45 -6.81
CA GLY A 189 -20.94 -16.47 -6.87
C GLY A 189 -21.72 -16.59 -5.56
N GLN A 190 -21.04 -16.45 -4.42
CA GLN A 190 -21.70 -16.39 -3.11
C GLN A 190 -22.56 -15.12 -2.98
N LEU A 191 -22.07 -13.95 -3.40
CA LEU A 191 -22.86 -12.71 -3.41
C LEU A 191 -24.09 -12.80 -4.31
N ALA A 192 -23.96 -13.40 -5.50
CA ALA A 192 -25.07 -13.63 -6.42
C ALA A 192 -26.13 -14.53 -5.79
N THR A 193 -25.71 -15.57 -5.06
CA THR A 193 -26.62 -16.45 -4.31
C THR A 193 -27.35 -15.70 -3.19
N LEU A 194 -26.68 -14.77 -2.50
CA LEU A 194 -27.26 -13.97 -1.43
C LEU A 194 -28.24 -12.89 -1.91
N THR A 195 -28.05 -12.37 -3.12
CA THR A 195 -28.81 -11.24 -3.68
C THR A 195 -29.86 -11.68 -4.70
N GLY A 196 -29.71 -12.86 -5.30
CA GLY A 196 -30.51 -13.31 -6.44
C GLY A 196 -30.17 -12.60 -7.75
N VAL A 197 -29.14 -11.74 -7.76
CA VAL A 197 -28.69 -10.99 -8.95
C VAL A 197 -27.46 -11.68 -9.53
N THR A 198 -27.60 -12.20 -10.75
CA THR A 198 -26.51 -12.88 -11.48
C THR A 198 -25.71 -11.94 -12.38
N ASP A 199 -26.24 -10.77 -12.70
CA ASP A 199 -25.60 -9.75 -13.54
C ASP A 199 -24.75 -8.79 -12.70
N ALA A 200 -23.79 -9.32 -11.95
CA ALA A 200 -22.73 -8.51 -11.37
C ALA A 200 -21.60 -8.35 -12.40
N PRO A 201 -20.96 -7.17 -12.52
CA PRO A 201 -19.76 -7.03 -13.36
C PRO A 201 -18.70 -8.04 -12.90
N ASP A 202 -17.91 -8.57 -13.83
CA ASP A 202 -16.85 -9.54 -13.55
C ASP A 202 -15.76 -8.84 -12.71
N TRP A 203 -15.55 -9.22 -11.43
CA TRP A 203 -14.42 -8.69 -10.65
C TRP A 203 -13.15 -9.44 -11.05
N THR A 204 -12.79 -9.23 -12.30
CA THR A 204 -11.50 -9.58 -12.87
C THR A 204 -10.42 -8.72 -12.24
N ARG A 205 -9.17 -9.19 -12.38
CA ARG A 205 -7.98 -8.45 -11.98
C ARG A 205 -8.09 -7.01 -12.52
N PRO A 206 -7.91 -5.97 -11.68
CA PRO A 206 -7.95 -4.60 -12.16
C PRO A 206 -7.00 -4.41 -13.33
N THR A 207 -7.50 -3.82 -14.42
CA THR A 207 -6.76 -3.73 -15.68
C THR A 207 -5.52 -2.86 -15.50
N TYR A 208 -4.37 -3.35 -15.94
CA TYR A 208 -3.16 -2.56 -15.97
C TYR A 208 -3.17 -1.61 -17.16
N ASP A 209 -2.64 -0.41 -16.94
CA ASP A 209 -2.33 0.51 -18.02
C ASP A 209 -0.89 0.28 -18.49
N ALA A 210 -0.57 0.74 -19.69
CA ALA A 210 0.78 0.74 -20.21
C ALA A 210 1.55 1.97 -19.69
N TRP A 211 2.51 1.74 -18.79
CA TRP A 211 3.48 2.73 -18.33
C TRP A 211 4.78 2.58 -19.12
N THR A 212 5.58 3.64 -19.25
CA THR A 212 6.87 3.53 -19.95
C THR A 212 8.03 3.56 -18.96
N LEU A 213 8.89 2.54 -18.95
CA LEU A 213 10.12 2.56 -18.16
C LEU A 213 11.07 3.63 -18.72
N ALA A 214 11.13 4.79 -18.07
CA ALA A 214 11.87 5.94 -18.55
C ALA A 214 13.33 5.92 -18.10
N GLU A 215 13.59 5.54 -16.84
CA GLU A 215 14.93 5.56 -16.26
C GLU A 215 15.10 4.39 -15.28
N ARG A 216 16.34 3.90 -15.21
CA ARG A 216 16.78 2.97 -14.18
C ARG A 216 18.22 3.26 -13.80
N THR A 217 18.45 3.59 -12.53
CA THR A 217 19.74 4.03 -12.01
C THR A 217 20.11 3.24 -10.75
N LEU A 218 21.31 2.65 -10.72
CA LEU A 218 21.80 1.95 -9.53
C LEU A 218 22.16 2.98 -8.46
N LEU A 219 21.48 2.92 -7.31
CA LEU A 219 21.64 3.90 -6.23
C LEU A 219 22.87 3.65 -5.36
N ASN A 220 23.30 2.38 -5.24
CA ASN A 220 24.33 1.99 -4.28
C ASN A 220 25.43 1.08 -4.86
N PRO A 221 26.17 1.53 -5.89
CA PRO A 221 27.31 0.77 -6.41
C PRO A 221 28.30 0.41 -5.29
N GLY A 222 28.66 -0.87 -5.18
CA GLY A 222 29.61 -1.36 -4.16
C GLY A 222 28.99 -1.64 -2.79
N SER A 223 27.68 -1.49 -2.64
CA SER A 223 27.01 -1.83 -1.38
C SER A 223 27.17 -3.31 -1.01
N PRO A 224 27.43 -3.62 0.27
CA PRO A 224 27.43 -4.99 0.75
C PRO A 224 26.00 -5.54 0.98
N GLY A 225 24.96 -4.79 0.60
CA GLY A 225 23.55 -5.13 0.79
C GLY A 225 22.82 -5.65 -0.43
N GLY A 226 23.51 -5.81 -1.54
CA GLY A 226 22.88 -6.02 -2.84
C GLY A 226 22.37 -4.72 -3.44
N GLU A 227 22.04 -4.79 -4.73
CA GLU A 227 21.69 -3.64 -5.55
C GLU A 227 20.34 -3.05 -5.14
N ALA A 228 20.30 -1.73 -4.98
CA ALA A 228 19.10 -0.93 -4.87
C ALA A 228 19.05 0.04 -6.05
N TRP A 229 17.90 0.11 -6.69
CA TRP A 229 17.69 0.82 -7.94
C TRP A 229 16.64 1.91 -7.75
N HIS A 230 16.91 3.08 -8.33
CA HIS A 230 15.88 4.07 -8.61
C HIS A 230 15.30 3.75 -9.98
N VAL A 231 13.98 3.61 -10.03
CA VAL A 231 13.24 3.27 -11.25
C VAL A 231 12.21 4.35 -11.49
N ARG A 232 12.19 4.91 -12.70
CA ARG A 232 11.24 5.94 -13.09
C ARG A 232 10.36 5.46 -14.24
N LEU A 233 9.05 5.56 -14.05
CA LEU A 233 8.03 5.22 -15.02
C LEU A 233 7.26 6.47 -15.44
N THR A 234 7.06 6.63 -16.74
CA THR A 234 6.17 7.66 -17.29
C THR A 234 4.73 7.17 -17.21
N PRO A 235 3.81 7.91 -16.58
CA PRO A 235 2.42 7.52 -16.46
C PRO A 235 1.66 7.60 -17.78
N PRO A 236 0.61 6.78 -17.95
CA PRO A 236 -0.39 7.01 -18.97
C PRO A 236 -1.13 8.33 -18.70
N LYS A 237 -1.80 8.86 -19.73
CA LYS A 237 -2.54 10.13 -19.61
C LYS A 237 -3.67 9.98 -18.59
N GLY A 238 -3.69 10.87 -17.60
CA GLY A 238 -4.75 10.91 -16.59
C GLY A 238 -4.51 10.05 -15.36
N ALA A 239 -3.35 9.38 -15.25
CA ALA A 239 -2.98 8.72 -14.01
C ALA A 239 -2.87 9.73 -12.86
N VAL A 240 -3.40 9.35 -11.70
CA VAL A 240 -3.37 10.17 -10.48
C VAL A 240 -2.93 9.29 -9.32
N TRP A 241 -2.05 9.84 -8.48
CA TRP A 241 -1.65 9.23 -7.21
C TRP A 241 -1.30 10.33 -6.21
N GLN A 242 -1.15 9.96 -4.95
CA GLN A 242 -0.62 10.82 -3.90
C GLN A 242 0.35 10.07 -2.99
N ALA A 243 0.99 10.79 -2.08
CA ALA A 243 1.93 10.22 -1.13
C ALA A 243 1.26 9.12 -0.29
N GLY A 244 1.88 7.95 -0.28
CA GLY A 244 1.43 6.74 0.40
C GLY A 244 0.79 5.71 -0.52
N ASP A 245 0.42 6.07 -1.76
CA ASP A 245 -0.11 5.10 -2.74
C ASP A 245 0.95 4.10 -3.23
N ILE A 246 0.46 2.98 -3.73
CA ILE A 246 1.26 1.84 -4.19
C ILE A 246 1.16 1.75 -5.72
N LEU A 247 2.27 1.45 -6.39
CA LEU A 247 2.27 1.02 -7.78
C LEU A 247 2.29 -0.51 -7.83
N GLU A 248 1.24 -1.10 -8.39
CA GLU A 248 1.20 -2.51 -8.71
C GLU A 248 1.72 -2.71 -10.13
N ILE A 249 2.60 -3.70 -10.30
CA ILE A 249 3.25 -3.99 -11.58
C ILE A 249 3.04 -5.46 -11.91
N GLY A 250 2.67 -5.75 -13.16
CA GLY A 250 2.75 -7.08 -13.76
C GLY A 250 4.18 -7.37 -14.21
N PRO A 251 4.96 -8.21 -13.49
CA PRO A 251 6.29 -8.54 -13.92
C PRO A 251 6.25 -9.47 -15.13
N ARG A 252 7.34 -9.47 -15.90
CA ARG A 252 7.55 -10.37 -17.03
C ARG A 252 8.87 -11.11 -16.90
N ASN A 253 8.94 -12.32 -17.45
CA ASN A 253 10.19 -13.08 -17.52
C ASN A 253 11.21 -12.39 -18.44
N ASP A 254 12.49 -12.71 -18.23
CA ASP A 254 13.57 -12.30 -19.13
C ASP A 254 13.33 -12.86 -20.55
N SER A 255 13.43 -12.01 -21.57
CA SER A 255 13.29 -12.42 -22.96
C SER A 255 14.27 -13.53 -23.35
N ALA A 256 15.48 -13.54 -22.77
CA ALA A 256 16.45 -14.61 -23.02
C ALA A 256 16.00 -15.95 -22.43
N GLN A 257 15.38 -15.92 -21.24
CA GLN A 257 14.83 -17.12 -20.60
C GLN A 257 13.61 -17.64 -21.37
N VAL A 258 12.75 -16.75 -21.85
CA VAL A 258 11.59 -17.10 -22.68
C VAL A 258 12.06 -17.72 -24.01
N ALA A 259 13.03 -17.13 -24.70
CA ALA A 259 13.58 -17.66 -25.94
C ALA A 259 14.22 -19.05 -25.76
N ALA A 260 14.93 -19.26 -24.65
CA ALA A 260 15.49 -20.57 -24.31
C ALA A 260 14.39 -21.62 -24.09
N LEU A 261 13.28 -21.26 -23.44
CA LEU A 261 12.14 -22.15 -23.22
C LEU A 261 11.42 -22.49 -24.54
N ILE A 262 11.20 -21.50 -25.40
CA ILE A 262 10.61 -21.69 -26.74
C ILE A 262 11.44 -22.71 -27.52
N THR A 263 12.77 -22.54 -27.53
CA THR A 263 13.69 -23.47 -28.18
C THR A 263 13.63 -24.87 -27.56
N ALA A 264 13.57 -24.97 -26.23
CA ALA A 264 13.57 -26.25 -25.52
C ALA A 264 12.27 -27.06 -25.73
N LEU A 265 11.15 -26.38 -25.93
CA LEU A 265 9.83 -26.98 -26.12
C LEU A 265 9.39 -27.06 -27.59
N ASP A 266 10.22 -26.59 -28.53
CA ASP A 266 9.92 -26.51 -29.96
C ASP A 266 8.63 -25.73 -30.25
N LEU A 267 8.49 -24.57 -29.59
CA LEU A 267 7.33 -23.69 -29.72
C LEU A 267 7.55 -22.63 -30.81
N PRO A 268 6.46 -22.09 -31.38
CA PRO A 268 6.54 -20.95 -32.29
C PRO A 268 6.96 -19.66 -31.55
N ASP A 269 7.64 -18.73 -32.24
CA ASP A 269 8.15 -17.47 -31.66
C ASP A 269 7.02 -16.60 -31.09
N GLU A 270 5.80 -16.70 -31.62
CA GLU A 270 4.60 -16.01 -31.16
C GLU A 270 4.22 -16.39 -29.71
N ALA A 271 4.72 -17.53 -29.19
CA ALA A 271 4.52 -17.93 -27.80
C ALA A 271 5.22 -17.00 -26.78
N ALA A 272 6.17 -16.17 -27.23
CA ALA A 272 7.00 -15.36 -26.34
C ALA A 272 6.19 -14.40 -25.46
N ASP A 273 5.17 -13.76 -26.01
CA ASP A 273 4.36 -12.78 -25.27
C ASP A 273 3.56 -13.47 -24.15
N THR A 274 2.91 -14.58 -24.46
CA THR A 274 2.17 -15.41 -23.50
C THR A 274 3.08 -15.94 -22.40
N LEU A 275 4.21 -16.58 -22.76
CA LEU A 275 5.14 -17.17 -21.79
C LEU A 275 5.82 -16.12 -20.91
N ALA A 276 6.01 -14.89 -21.40
CA ALA A 276 6.59 -13.81 -20.61
C ALA A 276 5.73 -13.46 -19.39
N GLY A 277 4.41 -13.65 -19.44
CA GLY A 277 3.49 -13.41 -18.34
C GLY A 277 3.21 -14.61 -17.43
N LEU A 278 3.82 -15.77 -17.68
CA LEU A 278 3.55 -17.02 -16.97
C LEU A 278 4.72 -17.45 -16.07
N ARG A 279 4.44 -18.20 -15.02
CA ARG A 279 5.47 -18.77 -14.14
C ARG A 279 6.16 -19.92 -14.86
N LEU A 280 7.41 -19.70 -15.27
CA LEU A 280 8.16 -20.69 -16.03
C LEU A 280 8.70 -21.81 -15.13
N PRO A 281 8.58 -23.08 -15.56
CA PRO A 281 9.18 -24.20 -14.87
C PRO A 281 10.71 -24.06 -14.84
N GLN A 282 11.33 -24.58 -13.78
CA GLN A 282 12.77 -24.46 -13.56
C GLN A 282 13.47 -25.82 -13.56
N ASP A 283 12.75 -26.90 -13.26
CA ASP A 283 13.29 -28.26 -13.25
C ASP A 283 12.98 -29.01 -14.56
N THR A 284 13.85 -29.97 -14.87
CA THR A 284 13.80 -30.75 -16.11
C THR A 284 12.52 -31.60 -16.21
N ALA A 285 12.02 -32.12 -15.09
CA ALA A 285 10.84 -32.98 -15.10
C ALA A 285 9.57 -32.19 -15.46
N ALA A 286 9.43 -30.99 -14.90
CA ALA A 286 8.35 -30.06 -15.26
C ALA A 286 8.46 -29.62 -16.72
N LEU A 287 9.66 -29.34 -17.22
CA LEU A 287 9.88 -29.02 -18.65
C LEU A 287 9.48 -30.19 -19.56
N ASP A 288 9.87 -31.42 -19.23
CA ASP A 288 9.54 -32.61 -20.00
C ASP A 288 8.03 -32.87 -20.03
N ALA A 289 7.32 -32.59 -18.94
CA ALA A 289 5.86 -32.71 -18.86
C ALA A 289 5.10 -31.71 -19.76
N LEU A 290 5.77 -30.68 -20.26
CA LEU A 290 5.21 -29.67 -21.14
C LEU A 290 5.54 -29.88 -22.63
N ARG A 291 6.50 -30.77 -22.95
CA ARG A 291 6.92 -30.99 -24.35
C ARG A 291 5.76 -31.51 -25.20
N GLY A 292 5.64 -30.96 -26.41
CA GLY A 292 4.64 -31.38 -27.40
C GLY A 292 3.22 -30.90 -27.11
N LEU A 293 3.00 -30.10 -26.05
CA LEU A 293 1.70 -29.45 -25.82
C LEU A 293 1.56 -28.20 -26.69
N PRO A 294 0.35 -27.93 -27.22
CA PRO A 294 0.07 -26.66 -27.88
C PRO A 294 0.08 -25.50 -26.88
N LEU A 295 0.28 -24.28 -27.38
CA LEU A 295 0.42 -23.07 -26.56
C LEU A 295 -0.78 -22.85 -25.63
N GLU A 296 -1.98 -23.15 -26.09
CA GLU A 296 -3.22 -23.01 -25.31
C GLU A 296 -3.20 -23.93 -24.08
N ALA A 297 -2.79 -25.20 -24.26
CA ALA A 297 -2.68 -26.16 -23.17
C ALA A 297 -1.53 -25.81 -22.20
N LEU A 298 -0.48 -25.14 -22.67
CA LEU A 298 0.56 -24.60 -21.80
C LEU A 298 0.05 -23.45 -20.95
N ALA A 299 -0.67 -22.51 -21.54
CA ALA A 299 -1.25 -21.36 -20.84
C ALA A 299 -2.28 -21.78 -19.78
N GLU A 300 -3.01 -22.88 -20.00
CA GLU A 300 -3.93 -23.45 -19.01
C GLU A 300 -3.21 -24.17 -17.85
N ARG A 301 -2.03 -24.75 -18.11
CA ARG A 301 -1.26 -25.50 -17.09
C ARG A 301 -0.35 -24.62 -16.25
N LEU A 302 0.20 -23.57 -16.84
CA LEU A 302 1.10 -22.65 -16.17
C LEU A 302 0.30 -21.56 -15.45
N THR A 303 0.76 -21.17 -14.27
CA THR A 303 0.13 -20.08 -13.53
C THR A 303 0.63 -18.73 -14.02
N ALA A 304 -0.23 -17.72 -13.98
CA ALA A 304 0.19 -16.34 -14.26
C ALA A 304 1.25 -15.87 -13.27
N LEU A 305 2.13 -14.98 -13.71
CA LEU A 305 3.07 -14.34 -12.80
C LEU A 305 2.29 -13.52 -11.75
N PRO A 306 2.71 -13.59 -10.48
CA PRO A 306 2.12 -12.79 -9.43
C PRO A 306 2.50 -11.32 -9.62
N HIS A 307 1.55 -10.43 -9.33
CA HIS A 307 1.81 -9.00 -9.38
C HIS A 307 2.76 -8.55 -8.26
N ARG A 308 3.32 -7.35 -8.38
CA ARG A 308 4.29 -6.83 -7.42
C ARG A 308 3.96 -5.41 -7.02
N GLU A 309 3.95 -5.19 -5.72
CA GLU A 309 3.59 -3.93 -5.08
C GLU A 309 4.85 -3.14 -4.73
N TYR A 310 4.86 -1.84 -5.06
CA TYR A 310 5.96 -0.95 -4.73
C TYR A 310 5.42 0.38 -4.19
N SER A 311 5.90 0.82 -3.03
CA SER A 311 5.56 2.14 -2.49
C SER A 311 6.05 3.24 -3.44
N ILE A 312 5.16 4.16 -3.83
CA ILE A 312 5.51 5.24 -4.74
C ILE A 312 6.37 6.27 -4.01
N ALA A 313 7.52 6.63 -4.59
CA ALA A 313 8.50 7.54 -4.02
C ALA A 313 8.40 9.00 -4.51
N SER A 314 7.29 9.35 -5.17
CA SER A 314 7.12 10.60 -5.93
C SER A 314 5.68 11.10 -5.89
N LEU A 315 5.46 12.30 -6.41
CA LEU A 315 4.17 12.92 -6.64
C LEU A 315 3.91 13.08 -8.14
N PRO A 316 2.65 13.30 -8.57
CA PRO A 316 2.35 13.63 -9.97
C PRO A 316 3.15 14.82 -10.51
N SER A 317 3.45 15.80 -9.65
CA SER A 317 4.24 16.98 -10.01
C SER A 317 5.71 16.68 -10.34
N ASP A 318 6.23 15.51 -9.96
CA ASP A 318 7.59 15.08 -10.34
C ASP A 318 7.65 14.66 -11.82
N GLY A 319 6.51 14.53 -12.52
CA GLY A 319 6.43 14.17 -13.94
C GLY A 319 6.62 12.68 -14.25
N GLY A 320 6.55 11.81 -13.23
CA GLY A 320 6.72 10.37 -13.35
C GLY A 320 6.55 9.68 -12.01
N VAL A 321 6.21 8.39 -12.02
CA VAL A 321 6.30 7.57 -10.81
C VAL A 321 7.74 7.12 -10.62
N GLU A 322 8.29 7.41 -9.45
CA GLU A 322 9.59 6.93 -9.00
C GLU A 322 9.43 5.83 -7.95
N LEU A 323 10.25 4.80 -8.04
CA LEU A 323 10.32 3.67 -7.10
C LEU A 323 11.76 3.51 -6.59
N ILE A 324 11.90 2.93 -5.39
CA ILE A 324 13.19 2.49 -4.85
C ILE A 324 13.10 0.98 -4.66
N VAL A 325 13.79 0.21 -5.51
CA VAL A 325 13.62 -1.24 -5.60
C VAL A 325 14.92 -1.95 -5.27
N ARG A 326 14.89 -2.87 -4.30
CA ARG A 326 16.04 -3.73 -4.00
C ARG A 326 15.94 -4.99 -4.85
N LEU A 327 17.02 -5.32 -5.54
CA LEU A 327 17.11 -6.58 -6.25
C LEU A 327 17.11 -7.73 -5.25
N MET A 328 16.05 -8.53 -5.29
CA MET A 328 15.96 -9.76 -4.52
C MET A 328 16.59 -10.88 -5.32
N THR A 329 17.28 -11.77 -4.63
CA THR A 329 17.92 -12.95 -5.23
C THR A 329 17.23 -14.18 -4.67
N ARG A 330 16.84 -15.09 -5.56
CA ARG A 330 16.25 -16.38 -5.22
C ARG A 330 17.31 -17.32 -4.64
N ALA A 331 16.87 -18.44 -4.07
CA ALA A 331 17.77 -19.45 -3.49
C ALA A 331 18.77 -20.04 -4.51
N ASP A 332 18.40 -20.06 -5.79
CA ASP A 332 19.24 -20.51 -6.90
C ASP A 332 20.23 -19.43 -7.42
N GLY A 333 20.26 -18.25 -6.81
CA GLY A 333 21.10 -17.13 -7.23
C GLY A 333 20.52 -16.29 -8.36
N ALA A 334 19.36 -16.67 -8.92
CA ALA A 334 18.71 -15.90 -9.97
C ALA A 334 18.01 -14.64 -9.41
N PRO A 335 17.84 -13.58 -10.21
CA PRO A 335 16.98 -12.45 -9.86
C PRO A 335 15.55 -12.88 -9.51
N GLY A 336 14.94 -12.20 -8.53
CA GLY A 336 13.52 -12.38 -8.22
C GLY A 336 12.63 -11.95 -9.39
N LEU A 337 11.44 -12.55 -9.52
CA LEU A 337 10.54 -12.31 -10.66
C LEU A 337 10.17 -10.82 -10.84
N GLY A 338 9.87 -10.13 -9.73
CA GLY A 338 9.52 -8.71 -9.73
C GLY A 338 10.71 -7.77 -9.84
N SER A 339 11.59 -7.85 -8.84
CA SER A 339 12.74 -6.95 -8.75
C SER A 339 13.77 -7.23 -9.83
N GLY A 340 13.93 -8.48 -10.30
CA GLY A 340 14.74 -8.80 -11.47
C GLY A 340 14.18 -8.17 -12.75
N TRP A 341 12.86 -8.28 -12.96
CA TRP A 341 12.20 -7.65 -14.10
C TRP A 341 12.49 -6.15 -14.15
N LEU A 342 12.20 -5.43 -13.07
CA LEU A 342 12.43 -3.98 -13.05
C LEU A 342 13.91 -3.59 -13.04
N CYS A 343 14.75 -4.26 -12.25
CA CYS A 343 16.13 -3.83 -12.04
C CYS A 343 17.10 -4.27 -13.15
N ARG A 344 16.78 -5.33 -13.90
CA ARG A 344 17.70 -5.93 -14.88
C ARG A 344 17.10 -6.16 -16.25
N HIS A 345 15.93 -6.78 -16.34
CA HIS A 345 15.46 -7.37 -17.60
C HIS A 345 14.62 -6.42 -18.46
N ALA A 346 13.78 -5.58 -17.86
CA ALA A 346 12.94 -4.64 -18.58
C ALA A 346 13.80 -3.64 -19.38
N PRO A 347 13.61 -3.50 -20.70
CA PRO A 347 14.31 -2.50 -21.48
C PRO A 347 13.85 -1.07 -21.14
N ILE A 348 14.77 -0.11 -21.14
CA ILE A 348 14.39 1.32 -21.10
C ILE A 348 13.57 1.64 -22.35
N GLY A 349 12.47 2.36 -22.16
CA GLY A 349 11.48 2.68 -23.20
C GLY A 349 10.39 1.61 -23.37
N ALA A 350 10.50 0.45 -22.72
CA ALA A 350 9.47 -0.59 -22.82
C ALA A 350 8.18 -0.22 -22.09
N ALA A 351 7.07 -0.77 -22.57
CA ALA A 351 5.80 -0.76 -21.87
C ALA A 351 5.86 -1.69 -20.65
N ILE A 352 5.45 -1.19 -19.50
CA ILE A 352 5.33 -1.89 -18.23
C ILE A 352 3.87 -1.85 -17.84
N GLU A 353 3.27 -3.01 -17.68
CA GLU A 353 1.90 -3.11 -17.19
C GLU A 353 1.87 -2.74 -15.71
N ALA A 354 1.19 -1.64 -15.38
CA ALA A 354 1.08 -1.19 -14.01
C ALA A 354 -0.22 -0.43 -13.75
N ARG A 355 -0.63 -0.37 -12.48
CA ARG A 355 -1.70 0.50 -12.00
C ARG A 355 -1.34 1.12 -10.67
N VAL A 356 -1.95 2.27 -10.38
CA VAL A 356 -1.90 2.86 -9.04
C VAL A 356 -3.00 2.22 -8.19
N ARG A 357 -2.62 1.67 -7.03
CA ARG A 357 -3.57 1.31 -5.97
C ARG A 357 -3.56 2.36 -4.87
N VAL A 358 -4.75 2.78 -4.48
CA VAL A 358 -4.96 3.70 -3.38
C VAL A 358 -4.68 3.00 -2.05
N ASN A 359 -3.83 3.59 -1.22
CA ASN A 359 -3.49 3.05 0.10
C ASN A 359 -3.80 4.06 1.23
N ARG A 360 -5.08 4.13 1.63
CA ARG A 360 -5.57 5.13 2.59
C ARG A 360 -4.97 5.01 3.98
N SER A 361 -4.65 3.79 4.39
CA SER A 361 -4.03 3.48 5.68
C SER A 361 -2.67 4.19 5.85
N PHE A 362 -2.03 4.58 4.73
CA PHE A 362 -0.72 5.23 4.70
C PHE A 362 -0.72 6.63 4.06
N HIS A 363 -1.88 7.19 3.68
CA HIS A 363 -1.95 8.59 3.26
C HIS A 363 -1.57 9.55 4.38
N ALA A 364 -1.09 10.75 4.03
CA ALA A 364 -0.75 11.80 4.99
C ALA A 364 -1.96 12.17 5.89
N PRO A 365 -1.73 12.62 7.14
CA PRO A 365 -2.84 12.98 8.02
C PRO A 365 -3.52 14.28 7.55
N GLU A 366 -4.80 14.45 7.85
CA GLU A 366 -5.62 15.58 7.36
C GLU A 366 -5.14 16.96 7.85
N ALA A 367 -4.31 17.02 8.91
CA ALA A 367 -3.78 18.27 9.46
C ALA A 367 -2.27 18.44 9.20
N LYS A 368 -1.80 19.69 9.12
CA LYS A 368 -0.37 20.09 9.04
C LYS A 368 0.39 19.87 10.36
N ARG A 369 0.21 18.72 10.99
CA ARG A 369 0.87 18.31 12.25
C ARG A 369 2.34 17.94 12.01
N PRO A 370 3.20 17.93 13.05
CA PRO A 370 4.55 17.38 12.94
C PRO A 370 4.52 15.93 12.46
N LEU A 371 5.56 15.52 11.73
CA LEU A 371 5.64 14.17 11.17
C LEU A 371 7.01 13.55 11.48
N ILE A 372 6.99 12.38 12.12
CA ILE A 372 8.15 11.52 12.33
C ILE A 372 8.05 10.38 11.30
N LEU A 373 9.04 10.27 10.44
CA LEU A 373 9.15 9.27 9.38
C LEU A 373 10.29 8.32 9.75
N ILE A 374 10.02 7.03 9.81
CA ILE A 374 10.97 6.01 10.25
C ILE A 374 11.03 4.94 9.17
N GLY A 375 12.21 4.71 8.61
CA GLY A 375 12.35 3.65 7.63
C GLY A 375 13.77 3.21 7.39
N SER A 376 13.91 2.07 6.72
CA SER A 376 15.21 1.53 6.34
C SER A 376 15.21 1.02 4.91
N GLY A 377 16.37 1.10 4.26
CA GLY A 377 16.54 0.62 2.90
C GLY A 377 15.53 1.22 1.93
N THR A 378 14.81 0.35 1.21
CA THR A 378 13.81 0.77 0.21
C THR A 378 12.55 1.36 0.83
N GLY A 379 12.33 1.21 2.14
CA GLY A 379 11.26 1.88 2.87
C GLY A 379 11.35 3.41 2.81
N LEU A 380 12.49 3.96 2.40
CA LEU A 380 12.60 5.39 2.08
C LEU A 380 11.59 5.81 0.99
N ALA A 381 11.16 4.92 0.11
CA ALA A 381 10.24 5.23 -1.00
C ALA A 381 8.95 5.91 -0.50
N GLY A 382 8.14 5.21 0.31
CA GLY A 382 6.89 5.78 0.83
C GLY A 382 7.10 7.06 1.64
N LEU A 383 8.16 7.10 2.46
CA LEU A 383 8.48 8.26 3.30
C LEU A 383 8.90 9.49 2.48
N ARG A 384 9.64 9.27 1.40
CA ARG A 384 10.12 10.32 0.50
C ARG A 384 8.94 11.03 -0.19
N ALA A 385 7.91 10.29 -0.62
CA ALA A 385 6.72 10.90 -1.20
C ALA A 385 5.99 11.81 -0.19
N HIS A 386 5.92 11.43 1.09
CA HIS A 386 5.37 12.30 2.13
C HIS A 386 6.19 13.57 2.34
N LEU A 387 7.53 13.46 2.37
CA LEU A 387 8.41 14.63 2.48
C LEU A 387 8.24 15.58 1.30
N LYS A 388 8.16 15.06 0.07
CA LYS A 388 7.86 15.85 -1.13
C LYS A 388 6.50 16.55 -1.04
N ALA A 389 5.46 15.83 -0.60
CA ALA A 389 4.11 16.41 -0.44
C ALA A 389 4.12 17.57 0.56
N ARG A 390 4.88 17.41 1.64
CA ARG A 390 5.01 18.42 2.68
C ARG A 390 5.87 19.59 2.24
N ALA A 391 6.91 19.35 1.45
CA ALA A 391 7.70 20.40 0.78
C ALA A 391 6.80 21.28 -0.09
N ALA A 392 6.00 20.64 -0.97
CA ALA A 392 5.06 21.35 -1.84
C ALA A 392 4.01 22.14 -1.06
N ALA A 393 3.61 21.66 0.13
CA ALA A 393 2.68 22.34 1.02
C ALA A 393 3.34 23.36 1.97
N GLY A 394 4.67 23.54 1.90
CA GLY A 394 5.44 24.43 2.76
C GLY A 394 5.51 24.02 4.23
N VAL A 395 5.30 22.73 4.54
CA VAL A 395 5.24 22.21 5.92
C VAL A 395 6.61 21.67 6.34
N ARG A 396 7.21 22.28 7.36
CA ARG A 396 8.61 22.10 7.76
C ARG A 396 8.87 21.17 8.96
N TRP A 397 7.83 20.89 9.76
CA TRP A 397 7.97 20.10 10.97
C TRP A 397 8.05 18.60 10.68
N ASN A 398 9.23 18.18 10.22
CA ASN A 398 9.51 16.85 9.72
C ASN A 398 10.79 16.31 10.34
N TRP A 399 10.71 15.09 10.84
CA TRP A 399 11.85 14.33 11.34
C TRP A 399 11.93 13.03 10.56
N LEU A 400 13.05 12.80 9.89
CA LEU A 400 13.36 11.51 9.26
C LEU A 400 14.38 10.75 10.11
N VAL A 401 14.05 9.51 10.45
CA VAL A 401 14.97 8.51 11.00
C VAL A 401 15.17 7.45 9.92
N PHE A 402 16.34 7.46 9.28
CA PHE A 402 16.63 6.59 8.14
C PHE A 402 17.81 5.66 8.43
N GLY A 403 17.66 4.39 8.08
CA GLY A 403 18.73 3.40 8.25
C GLY A 403 19.11 2.66 6.98
N GLU A 404 20.41 2.39 6.83
CA GLU A 404 20.88 1.42 5.84
C GLU A 404 22.18 0.73 6.30
N ARG A 405 22.93 0.14 5.38
CA ARG A 405 24.14 -0.62 5.67
C ARG A 405 25.33 0.30 5.85
N THR A 406 25.63 1.10 4.83
CA THR A 406 26.82 1.98 4.85
C THR A 406 26.50 3.39 4.40
N ALA A 407 27.13 4.40 4.99
CA ALA A 407 26.98 5.79 4.54
C ALA A 407 27.56 5.99 3.13
N ALA A 408 28.65 5.29 2.82
CA ALA A 408 29.40 5.46 1.58
C ALA A 408 28.60 5.00 0.34
N HIS A 409 27.82 3.92 0.47
CA HIS A 409 27.11 3.32 -0.67
C HIS A 409 25.59 3.45 -0.55
N ASP A 410 25.04 3.41 0.67
CA ASP A 410 23.61 3.18 0.87
C ASP A 410 22.85 4.41 1.39
N TYR A 411 23.49 5.59 1.39
CA TYR A 411 22.82 6.83 1.74
C TYR A 411 21.98 7.34 0.56
N PHE A 412 20.86 6.65 0.30
CA PHE A 412 19.96 6.92 -0.82
C PHE A 412 19.48 8.37 -0.82
N HIS A 413 19.48 9.00 -2.00
CA HIS A 413 19.05 10.39 -2.20
C HIS A 413 19.73 11.40 -1.26
N ARG A 414 20.99 11.15 -0.87
CA ARG A 414 21.77 11.99 0.06
C ARG A 414 21.63 13.50 -0.18
N ALA A 415 21.89 13.96 -1.39
CA ALA A 415 21.87 15.38 -1.72
C ALA A 415 20.48 16.03 -1.51
N GLU A 416 19.41 15.28 -1.78
CA GLU A 416 18.04 15.74 -1.56
C GLU A 416 17.72 15.82 -0.06
N LEU A 417 18.08 14.79 0.71
CA LEU A 417 17.86 14.76 2.16
C LEU A 417 18.67 15.83 2.90
N GLU A 418 19.95 15.99 2.57
CA GLU A 418 20.81 17.06 3.10
C GLU A 418 20.29 18.45 2.68
N GLY A 419 19.81 18.60 1.45
CA GLY A 419 19.18 19.84 0.97
C GLY A 419 17.87 20.17 1.72
N TRP A 420 17.05 19.18 2.02
CA TRP A 420 15.86 19.34 2.86
C TRP A 420 16.20 19.71 4.30
N GLN A 421 17.29 19.17 4.85
CA GLN A 421 17.77 19.57 6.17
C GLN A 421 18.28 21.02 6.15
N ALA A 422 19.11 21.39 5.17
CA ALA A 422 19.67 22.74 5.03
C ALA A 422 18.60 23.83 4.81
N SER A 423 17.52 23.50 4.09
CA SER A 423 16.38 24.41 3.87
C SER A 423 15.41 24.49 5.05
N GLY A 424 15.60 23.65 6.07
CA GLY A 424 14.68 23.52 7.21
C GLY A 424 13.36 22.85 6.83
N LEU A 425 13.29 22.11 5.73
CA LEU A 425 12.16 21.20 5.49
C LEU A 425 12.23 19.99 6.41
N LEU A 426 13.43 19.44 6.62
CA LEU A 426 13.70 18.46 7.66
C LEU A 426 14.28 19.20 8.86
N ASP A 427 13.46 19.39 9.89
CA ASP A 427 13.93 19.91 11.18
C ASP A 427 14.96 18.97 11.81
N ARG A 428 14.81 17.66 11.53
CA ARG A 428 15.74 16.65 12.03
C ARG A 428 15.93 15.50 11.05
N LEU A 429 17.18 15.05 10.95
CA LEU A 429 17.58 13.85 10.22
C LEU A 429 18.50 13.02 11.10
N ASP A 430 18.07 11.83 11.50
CA ASP A 430 18.91 10.87 12.21
C ASP A 430 19.19 9.67 11.29
N LEU A 431 20.48 9.33 11.15
CA LEU A 431 20.94 8.27 10.27
C LEU A 431 21.48 7.08 11.07
N ALA A 432 21.17 5.87 10.61
CA ALA A 432 21.65 4.62 11.18
C ALA A 432 22.30 3.74 10.12
N PHE A 433 23.64 3.70 10.11
CA PHE A 433 24.39 2.81 9.22
C PHE A 433 24.89 1.60 10.00
N SER A 434 24.34 0.43 9.67
CA SER A 434 24.54 -0.78 10.47
C SER A 434 25.92 -1.44 10.30
N ARG A 435 26.72 -1.01 9.32
CA ARG A 435 28.01 -1.62 8.94
C ARG A 435 29.20 -0.65 8.91
N ASP A 436 29.01 0.61 9.27
CA ASP A 436 30.10 1.61 9.31
C ASP A 436 30.98 1.47 10.56
N GLN A 437 30.54 0.70 11.56
CA GLN A 437 31.26 0.44 12.81
C GLN A 437 31.04 -1.00 13.28
N ALA A 438 31.82 -1.43 14.28
CA ALA A 438 31.79 -2.81 14.78
C ALA A 438 30.43 -3.20 15.40
N GLU A 439 29.82 -2.28 16.16
CA GLU A 439 28.49 -2.47 16.73
C GLU A 439 27.40 -2.06 15.71
N ARG A 440 26.41 -2.91 15.52
CA ARG A 440 25.33 -2.63 14.56
C ARG A 440 24.39 -1.55 15.09
N VAL A 441 24.32 -0.43 14.38
CA VAL A 441 23.39 0.67 14.69
C VAL A 441 22.21 0.62 13.72
N TYR A 442 21.01 0.52 14.26
CA TYR A 442 19.75 0.50 13.51
C TYR A 442 18.84 1.65 13.92
N VAL A 443 17.75 1.86 13.17
CA VAL A 443 16.81 2.97 13.41
C VAL A 443 16.21 2.94 14.82
N GLN A 444 15.89 1.75 15.36
CA GLN A 444 15.38 1.61 16.73
C GLN A 444 16.39 2.05 17.79
N HIS A 445 17.71 1.95 17.54
CA HIS A 445 18.73 2.47 18.45
C HIS A 445 18.70 4.00 18.45
N ARG A 446 18.59 4.64 17.27
CA ARG A 446 18.44 6.10 17.15
C ARG A 446 17.17 6.63 17.81
N LEU A 447 16.07 5.87 17.73
CA LEU A 447 14.83 6.21 18.44
C LEU A 447 15.03 6.20 19.96
N ARG A 448 15.69 5.17 20.51
CA ARG A 448 15.98 5.07 21.95
C ARG A 448 16.92 6.18 22.42
N GLU A 449 17.98 6.46 21.68
CA GLU A 449 18.88 7.60 21.93
C GLU A 449 18.11 8.94 21.94
N SER A 450 17.06 9.04 21.13
CA SER A 450 16.24 10.25 20.97
C SER A 450 14.91 10.21 21.72
N ALA A 451 14.77 9.34 22.74
CA ALA A 451 13.50 9.06 23.40
C ALA A 451 12.78 10.32 23.91
N ASP A 452 13.50 11.23 24.56
CA ASP A 452 12.92 12.48 25.09
C ASP A 452 12.48 13.45 23.98
N ILE A 453 13.18 13.46 22.86
CA ILE A 453 12.79 14.26 21.70
C ILE A 453 11.53 13.64 21.07
N LEU A 454 11.48 12.32 20.93
CA LEU A 454 10.32 11.60 20.43
C LEU A 454 9.07 11.86 21.29
N ARG A 455 9.19 11.77 22.62
CA ARG A 455 8.09 12.10 23.55
C ARG A 455 7.58 13.52 23.35
N ARG A 456 8.48 14.50 23.23
CA ARG A 456 8.10 15.91 22.99
C ARG A 456 7.39 16.11 21.65
N TRP A 457 7.86 15.48 20.58
CA TRP A 457 7.20 15.55 19.28
C TRP A 457 5.78 14.96 19.34
N VAL A 458 5.63 13.79 19.96
CA VAL A 458 4.32 13.15 20.14
C VAL A 458 3.38 14.01 20.99
N ALA A 459 3.88 14.60 22.08
CA ALA A 459 3.12 15.54 22.91
C ALA A 459 2.66 16.78 22.12
N ASN A 460 3.45 17.23 21.14
CA ASN A 460 3.11 18.32 20.23
C ASN A 460 2.21 17.90 19.04
N GLY A 461 1.58 16.73 19.11
CA GLY A 461 0.63 16.28 18.10
C GLY A 461 1.26 15.56 16.91
N ALA A 462 2.53 15.13 16.98
CA ALA A 462 3.17 14.43 15.87
C ALA A 462 2.43 13.16 15.45
N ALA A 463 2.47 12.86 14.16
CA ALA A 463 2.20 11.52 13.64
C ALA A 463 3.52 10.78 13.36
N ILE A 464 3.48 9.44 13.41
CA ILE A 464 4.61 8.53 13.24
C ILE A 464 4.28 7.59 12.07
N TYR A 465 5.12 7.59 11.06
CA TYR A 465 4.97 6.79 9.84
C TYR A 465 6.16 5.86 9.73
N VAL A 466 5.90 4.56 9.63
CA VAL A 466 6.94 3.53 9.53
C VAL A 466 6.84 2.87 8.15
N CYS A 467 7.95 2.80 7.42
CA CYS A 467 7.97 2.12 6.13
C CYS A 467 9.24 1.30 5.93
N GLY A 468 9.10 0.10 5.36
CA GLY A 468 10.19 -0.83 5.08
C GLY A 468 9.83 -2.26 5.48
N SER A 469 10.86 -3.07 5.72
CA SER A 469 10.65 -4.50 5.99
C SER A 469 9.82 -4.75 7.24
N LEU A 470 8.78 -5.56 7.09
CA LEU A 470 7.95 -6.05 8.18
C LEU A 470 8.77 -6.96 9.11
N GLU A 471 9.55 -7.87 8.51
CA GLU A 471 10.48 -8.74 9.20
C GLU A 471 11.66 -7.93 9.79
N GLY A 472 11.85 -8.04 11.11
CA GLY A 472 12.91 -7.33 11.82
C GLY A 472 12.59 -5.84 12.04
N MET A 473 12.66 -4.99 11.03
CA MET A 473 12.68 -3.52 11.23
C MET A 473 11.39 -2.98 11.85
N SER A 474 10.23 -3.24 11.23
CA SER A 474 8.94 -2.73 11.73
C SER A 474 8.63 -3.21 13.15
N ARG A 475 8.94 -4.49 13.44
CA ARG A 475 8.76 -5.09 14.78
C ARG A 475 9.65 -4.43 15.83
N GLU A 476 10.94 -4.27 15.54
CA GLU A 476 11.90 -3.63 16.44
C GLU A 476 11.59 -2.15 16.68
N VAL A 477 11.14 -1.44 15.64
CA VAL A 477 10.65 -0.06 15.77
C VAL A 477 9.40 -0.01 16.65
N HIS A 478 8.44 -0.92 16.44
CA HIS A 478 7.25 -1.00 17.28
C HIS A 478 7.60 -1.22 18.75
N THR A 479 8.49 -2.18 19.04
CA THR A 479 8.99 -2.46 20.39
C THR A 479 9.64 -1.22 21.00
N ALA A 480 10.53 -0.55 20.28
CA ALA A 480 11.18 0.67 20.76
C ALA A 480 10.16 1.80 21.03
N LEU A 481 9.15 1.96 20.18
CA LEU A 481 8.09 2.95 20.39
C LEU A 481 7.25 2.61 21.64
N VAL A 482 6.94 1.34 21.87
CA VAL A 482 6.26 0.87 23.09
C VAL A 482 7.10 1.16 24.33
N GLU A 483 8.40 0.90 24.30
CA GLU A 483 9.31 1.23 25.41
C GLU A 483 9.37 2.74 25.70
N ILE A 484 9.38 3.58 24.65
CA ILE A 484 9.54 5.03 24.79
C ILE A 484 8.24 5.72 25.21
N LEU A 485 7.11 5.35 24.57
CA LEU A 485 5.81 6.03 24.70
C LEU A 485 4.84 5.29 25.63
N GLY A 486 5.03 3.98 25.83
CA GLY A 486 4.06 3.09 26.45
C GLY A 486 3.02 2.56 25.44
N ALA A 487 2.62 1.29 25.62
CA ALA A 487 1.66 0.62 24.74
C ALA A 487 0.35 1.39 24.58
N ALA A 488 -0.24 1.86 25.69
CA ALA A 488 -1.49 2.61 25.68
C ALA A 488 -1.41 3.93 24.90
N ALA A 489 -0.24 4.59 24.88
CA ALA A 489 -0.08 5.82 24.10
C ALA A 489 0.02 5.52 22.61
N LEU A 490 0.77 4.48 22.23
CA LEU A 490 0.91 4.06 20.84
C LEU A 490 -0.42 3.54 20.27
N GLU A 491 -1.22 2.86 21.09
CA GLU A 491 -2.59 2.47 20.74
C GLU A 491 -3.48 3.69 20.45
N ARG A 492 -3.51 4.69 21.35
CA ARG A 492 -4.24 5.94 21.07
C ARG A 492 -3.78 6.62 19.78
N LEU A 493 -2.48 6.63 19.51
CA LEU A 493 -1.97 7.16 18.24
C LEU A 493 -2.47 6.36 17.03
N THR A 494 -2.62 5.05 17.16
CA THR A 494 -3.17 4.19 16.09
C THR A 494 -4.63 4.53 15.85
N ASP A 495 -5.44 4.59 16.92
CA ASP A 495 -6.87 4.91 16.87
C ASP A 495 -7.12 6.34 16.31
N GLU A 496 -6.24 7.29 16.61
CA GLU A 496 -6.26 8.66 16.07
C GLU A 496 -5.71 8.77 14.62
N GLY A 497 -5.30 7.65 14.01
CA GLY A 497 -4.69 7.62 12.67
C GLY A 497 -3.33 8.33 12.60
N ARG A 498 -2.65 8.47 13.74
CA ARG A 498 -1.34 9.12 13.94
C ARG A 498 -0.18 8.14 13.96
N TYR A 499 -0.41 6.85 14.10
CA TYR A 499 0.60 5.82 13.88
C TYR A 499 0.18 4.98 12.68
N ARG A 500 0.98 5.03 11.60
CA ARG A 500 0.68 4.37 10.33
C ARG A 500 1.89 3.61 9.83
N ARG A 501 1.64 2.48 9.16
CA ARG A 501 2.70 1.60 8.66
C ARG A 501 2.44 1.17 7.23
N ASP A 502 3.47 1.23 6.40
CA ASP A 502 3.51 0.62 5.07
C ASP A 502 4.68 -0.36 5.04
N VAL A 503 4.38 -1.61 5.38
CA VAL A 503 5.38 -2.63 5.72
C VAL A 503 5.09 -3.89 4.94
N TYR A 504 6.16 -4.50 4.44
CA TYR A 504 6.14 -5.59 3.47
C TYR A 504 7.27 -6.58 3.69
#